data_AF-A0A7C7V9B8-F1
#
_entry.id   AF-A0A7C7V9B8-F1
#
_cell.length_a   1.000
_cell.length_b   1.000
_cell.length_c   1.000
_cell.angle_alpha   90.00
_cell.angle_beta   90.00
_cell.angle_gamma   90.00
#
_symmetry.space_group_name_H-M   'P 1'
#
loop_
_entity.id
_entity.type
_entity.pdbx_description
1 polymer ?
#
loop_
_entity_poly.entity_id
_entity_poly.type
_entity_poly.pdbx_seq_one_letter_code
_entity_poly.pdbx_strand_id
1 'polypeptide(L)'
;IVALAGYARMCEMSGRKSQAAEYRRTAETFAAQWLKMADDGDHYRLAFDRPGTWSQKYNLVWDRILGLELFSPEVARKEVAFYKTKLNRFGLPLDNRQSYTKTDWEVWTATLAETRSDFDALMDPVYDFVSHTPQRVPLTDWYWTETAQRRGFQARPVIGGVFIKMLADPDLWAKWSQSGR
;
A
#
# COMPACT_ATOMS: atom_id res chain seq x y z
N ILE A 1 8.90 -6.37 -8.10
CA ILE A 1 9.38 -7.30 -7.03
C ILE A 1 8.25 -8.24 -6.61
N VAL A 2 7.22 -7.75 -5.90
CA VAL A 2 6.07 -8.57 -5.45
C VAL A 2 5.44 -9.42 -6.56
N ALA A 3 5.19 -8.84 -7.74
CA ALA A 3 4.63 -9.57 -8.88
C ALA A 3 5.50 -10.76 -9.35
N LEU A 4 6.83 -10.68 -9.24
CA LEU A 4 7.73 -11.80 -9.60
C LEU A 4 7.58 -12.96 -8.62
N ALA A 5 7.49 -12.67 -7.32
CA ALA A 5 7.25 -13.70 -6.30
C ALA A 5 5.83 -14.29 -6.40
N GLY A 6 4.82 -13.46 -6.71
CA GLY A 6 3.48 -13.94 -7.04
C GLY A 6 3.47 -14.88 -8.25
N TYR A 7 4.19 -14.52 -9.32
CA TYR A 7 4.35 -15.39 -10.48
C TYR A 7 5.10 -16.68 -10.15
N ALA A 8 6.16 -16.62 -9.34
CA ALA A 8 6.87 -17.80 -8.85
C ALA A 8 5.93 -18.76 -8.10
N ARG A 9 5.04 -18.24 -7.24
CA ARG A 9 4.02 -19.02 -6.54
C ARG A 9 3.06 -19.70 -7.51
N MET A 10 2.59 -19.00 -8.55
CA MET A 10 1.74 -19.61 -9.60
C MET A 10 2.47 -20.69 -10.39
N CYS A 11 3.76 -20.50 -10.71
CA CYS A 11 4.59 -21.53 -11.35
C CYS A 11 4.70 -22.78 -10.49
N GLU A 12 4.94 -22.63 -9.18
CA GLU A 12 5.00 -23.76 -8.24
C GLU A 12 3.68 -24.53 -8.20
N MET A 13 2.55 -23.81 -8.08
CA MET A 13 1.20 -24.40 -8.10
C MET A 13 0.90 -25.13 -9.42
N SER A 14 1.53 -24.72 -10.52
CA SER A 14 1.37 -25.32 -11.84
C SER A 14 2.40 -26.42 -12.15
N GLY A 15 3.24 -26.81 -11.19
CA GLY A 15 4.30 -27.82 -11.39
C GLY A 15 5.52 -27.35 -12.19
N ARG A 16 5.63 -26.06 -12.52
CA ARG A 16 6.73 -25.46 -13.30
C ARG A 16 7.89 -25.05 -12.38
N LYS A 17 8.51 -26.04 -11.72
CA LYS A 17 9.46 -25.83 -10.61
C LYS A 17 10.72 -25.03 -10.96
N SER A 18 11.29 -25.23 -12.15
CA SER A 18 12.48 -24.48 -12.58
C SER A 18 12.18 -22.98 -12.69
N GLN A 19 11.06 -22.63 -13.35
CA GLN A 19 10.60 -21.24 -13.46
C GLN A 19 10.24 -20.66 -12.09
N ALA A 20 9.59 -21.43 -11.22
CA ALA A 20 9.29 -20.99 -9.86
C ALA A 20 10.57 -20.57 -9.11
N ALA A 21 11.61 -21.41 -9.14
CA ALA A 21 12.89 -21.11 -8.50
C ALA A 21 13.60 -19.90 -9.10
N GLU A 22 13.56 -19.74 -10.43
CA GLU A 22 14.16 -18.60 -11.14
C GLU A 22 13.50 -17.27 -10.73
N TYR A 23 12.17 -17.19 -10.82
CA TYR A 23 11.44 -15.95 -10.51
C TYR A 23 11.45 -15.63 -9.01
N ARG A 24 11.45 -16.65 -8.14
CA ARG A 24 11.61 -16.46 -6.69
C ARG A 24 12.96 -15.83 -6.37
N ARG A 25 14.05 -16.41 -6.88
CA ARG A 25 15.42 -15.90 -6.67
C ARG A 25 15.57 -14.47 -7.21
N THR A 26 14.98 -14.19 -8.36
CA THR A 26 14.98 -12.84 -8.95
C THR A 26 14.25 -11.85 -8.05
N ALA A 27 13.08 -12.21 -7.50
CA ALA A 27 12.34 -11.36 -6.59
C ALA A 27 13.12 -11.05 -5.31
N GLU A 28 13.73 -12.07 -4.69
CA GLU A 28 14.56 -11.92 -3.48
C GLU A 28 15.80 -11.05 -3.74
N THR A 29 16.45 -11.25 -4.88
CA THR A 29 17.60 -10.44 -5.30
C THR A 29 17.22 -8.97 -5.44
N PHE A 30 16.10 -8.68 -6.12
CA PHE A 30 15.62 -7.31 -6.29
C PHE A 30 15.14 -6.69 -4.98
N ALA A 31 14.52 -7.45 -4.07
CA ALA A 31 14.15 -6.97 -2.74
C ALA A 31 15.40 -6.55 -1.95
N ALA A 32 16.42 -7.41 -1.91
CA ALA A 32 17.68 -7.12 -1.21
C ALA A 32 18.43 -5.91 -1.81
N GLN A 33 18.41 -5.75 -3.13
CA GLN A 33 18.99 -4.58 -3.80
C GLN A 33 18.19 -3.31 -3.51
N TRP A 34 16.86 -3.36 -3.60
CA TRP A 34 15.98 -2.24 -3.33
C TRP A 34 16.17 -1.72 -1.90
N LEU A 35 16.27 -2.62 -0.91
CA LEU A 35 16.52 -2.25 0.49
C LEU A 35 17.81 -1.45 0.68
N LYS A 36 18.86 -1.71 -0.12
CA LYS A 36 20.12 -0.97 -0.05
C LYS A 36 20.07 0.34 -0.82
N MET A 37 19.51 0.31 -2.03
CA MET A 37 19.54 1.45 -2.94
C MET A 37 18.53 2.53 -2.59
N ALA A 38 17.40 2.14 -2.00
CA ALA A 38 16.33 3.06 -1.64
C ALA A 38 16.43 3.58 -0.20
N ASP A 39 17.26 3.01 0.67
CA ASP A 39 17.31 3.44 2.07
C ASP A 39 17.77 4.90 2.20
N ASP A 40 16.99 5.70 2.91
CA ASP A 40 17.28 7.08 3.25
C ASP A 40 17.41 7.28 4.77
N GLY A 41 17.50 6.19 5.53
CA GLY A 41 17.62 6.20 6.99
C GLY A 41 16.26 5.98 7.65
N ASP A 42 15.42 7.01 7.69
CA ASP A 42 14.09 6.98 8.33
C ASP A 42 12.94 6.60 7.38
N HIS A 43 13.21 6.48 6.06
CA HIS A 43 12.27 6.04 5.03
C HIS A 43 13.00 5.52 3.79
N TYR A 44 12.25 5.08 2.76
CA TYR A 44 12.79 4.69 1.46
C TYR A 44 12.43 5.68 0.35
N ARG A 45 13.43 5.97 -0.49
CA ARG A 45 13.39 6.96 -1.57
C ARG A 45 12.28 6.74 -2.60
N LEU A 46 11.82 7.83 -3.22
CA LEU A 46 10.94 7.74 -4.40
C LEU A 46 11.69 7.15 -5.60
N ALA A 47 12.94 7.57 -5.80
CA ALA A 47 13.84 7.07 -6.85
C ALA A 47 15.26 6.92 -6.28
N PHE A 48 16.00 5.91 -6.74
CA PHE A 48 17.29 5.53 -6.15
C PHE A 48 18.33 6.65 -6.15
N ASP A 49 18.30 7.49 -7.18
CA ASP A 49 19.20 8.63 -7.41
C ASP A 49 18.72 9.94 -6.77
N ARG A 50 17.62 9.92 -6.00
CA ARG A 50 17.01 11.11 -5.41
C ARG A 50 16.92 11.03 -3.88
N PRO A 51 18.00 11.37 -3.15
CA PRO A 51 17.96 11.45 -1.70
C PRO A 51 16.98 12.53 -1.23
N GLY A 52 16.41 12.33 -0.05
CA GLY A 52 15.40 13.19 0.59
C GLY A 52 14.00 13.11 -0.02
N THR A 53 13.76 12.18 -0.94
CA THR A 53 12.44 11.99 -1.59
C THR A 53 11.73 10.78 -1.02
N TRP A 54 10.41 10.73 -1.11
CA TRP A 54 9.65 9.61 -0.57
C TRP A 54 8.41 9.33 -1.39
N SER A 55 7.86 8.13 -1.25
CA SER A 55 6.56 7.77 -1.81
C SER A 55 5.92 6.68 -1.00
N GLN A 56 4.59 6.64 -1.00
CA GLN A 56 3.84 5.54 -0.40
C GLN A 56 4.26 4.20 -1.00
N LYS A 57 4.65 3.24 -0.16
CA LYS A 57 4.96 1.87 -0.55
C LYS A 57 3.73 0.97 -0.46
N TYR A 58 2.58 1.48 -0.91
CA TYR A 58 1.27 0.83 -0.80
C TYR A 58 1.25 -0.62 -1.33
N ASN A 59 2.08 -0.94 -2.35
CA ASN A 59 2.19 -2.29 -2.90
C ASN A 59 2.82 -3.32 -1.95
N LEU A 60 3.48 -2.92 -0.86
CA LEU A 60 4.00 -3.83 0.16
C LEU A 60 2.88 -4.65 0.83
N VAL A 61 1.64 -4.16 0.80
CA VAL A 61 0.49 -4.85 1.40
C VAL A 61 0.30 -6.24 0.80
N TRP A 62 0.62 -6.41 -0.48
CA TRP A 62 0.51 -7.67 -1.19
C TRP A 62 1.59 -8.69 -0.80
N ASP A 63 2.77 -8.24 -0.35
CA ASP A 63 3.79 -9.13 0.18
C ASP A 63 3.27 -9.88 1.42
N ARG A 64 2.58 -9.14 2.30
CA ARG A 64 1.92 -9.68 3.50
C ARG A 64 0.71 -10.54 3.17
N ILE A 65 -0.24 -10.03 2.38
CA ILE A 65 -1.50 -10.74 2.07
C ILE A 65 -1.22 -12.08 1.38
N LEU A 66 -0.23 -12.13 0.50
CA LEU A 66 0.11 -13.34 -0.25
C LEU A 66 1.15 -14.23 0.47
N GLY A 67 1.66 -13.81 1.64
CA GLY A 67 2.68 -14.56 2.40
C GLY A 67 3.95 -14.79 1.58
N LEU A 68 4.41 -13.77 0.85
CA LEU A 68 5.57 -13.89 -0.05
C LEU A 68 6.90 -13.74 0.69
N GLU A 69 6.88 -13.06 1.84
CA GLU A 69 8.02 -12.89 2.76
C GLU A 69 9.26 -12.28 2.08
N LEU A 70 9.06 -11.32 1.17
CA LEU A 70 10.18 -10.64 0.50
C LEU A 70 10.77 -9.51 1.34
N PHE A 71 9.95 -8.89 2.20
CA PHE A 71 10.34 -7.75 3.01
C PHE A 71 10.15 -8.05 4.50
N SER A 72 11.15 -7.70 5.32
CA SER A 72 11.01 -7.72 6.77
C SER A 72 9.88 -6.76 7.22
N PRO A 73 9.11 -7.10 8.28
CA PRO A 73 8.11 -6.19 8.86
C PRO A 73 8.67 -4.80 9.23
N GLU A 74 9.97 -4.70 9.50
CA GLU A 74 10.65 -3.44 9.77
C GLU A 74 10.52 -2.42 8.63
N VAL A 75 10.45 -2.87 7.38
CA VAL A 75 10.27 -1.99 6.21
C VAL A 75 8.96 -1.23 6.31
N ALA A 76 7.87 -1.95 6.62
CA ALA A 76 6.55 -1.36 6.81
C ALA A 76 6.51 -0.46 8.04
N ARG A 77 7.12 -0.88 9.17
CA ARG A 77 7.20 -0.04 10.38
C ARG A 77 7.93 1.28 10.13
N LYS A 78 9.07 1.24 9.42
CA LYS A 78 9.86 2.42 9.05
C LYS A 78 9.00 3.40 8.23
N GLU A 79 8.37 2.90 7.18
CA GLU A 79 7.50 3.70 6.30
C GLU A 79 6.28 4.28 7.04
N VAL A 80 5.57 3.47 7.84
CA VAL A 80 4.40 3.94 8.62
C VAL A 80 4.79 5.02 9.62
N ALA A 81 5.92 4.87 10.32
CA ALA A 81 6.43 5.90 11.22
C ALA A 81 6.70 7.22 10.48
N PHE A 82 7.34 7.14 9.31
CA PHE A 82 7.60 8.30 8.47
C PHE A 82 6.31 8.95 7.94
N TYR A 83 5.35 8.18 7.45
CA TYR A 83 4.09 8.68 6.89
C TYR A 83 3.28 9.51 7.87
N LYS A 84 3.23 9.11 9.15
CA LYS A 84 2.54 9.88 10.18
C LYS A 84 3.08 11.31 10.32
N THR A 85 4.33 11.56 9.94
CA THR A 85 4.92 12.92 9.93
C THR A 85 4.54 13.76 8.72
N LYS A 86 3.89 13.15 7.72
CA LYS A 86 3.57 13.76 6.40
C LYS A 86 2.06 13.87 6.15
N LEU A 87 1.24 13.59 7.16
CA LEU A 87 -0.21 13.68 7.06
C LEU A 87 -0.65 15.13 6.87
N ASN A 88 -1.48 15.34 5.84
CA ASN A 88 -2.30 16.52 5.71
C ASN A 88 -3.69 16.23 6.28
N ARG A 89 -4.51 17.28 6.42
CA ARG A 89 -5.86 17.17 7.01
C ARG A 89 -6.71 16.05 6.41
N PHE A 90 -6.68 15.90 5.10
CA PHE A 90 -7.56 14.97 4.37
C PHE A 90 -6.84 13.74 3.82
N GLY A 91 -5.55 13.56 4.11
CA GLY A 91 -4.84 12.38 3.63
C GLY A 91 -3.32 12.47 3.69
N LEU A 92 -2.69 11.36 3.32
CA LEU A 92 -1.27 11.24 3.06
C LEU A 92 -1.02 11.47 1.55
N PRO A 93 -0.18 12.44 1.14
CA PRO A 93 0.22 12.57 -0.26
C PRO A 93 0.86 11.30 -0.83
N LEU A 94 0.76 11.07 -2.14
CA LEU A 94 1.41 9.88 -2.76
C LEU A 94 2.92 9.88 -2.59
N ASP A 95 3.51 11.07 -2.66
CA ASP A 95 4.93 11.35 -2.60
C ASP A 95 5.15 12.84 -2.37
N ASN A 96 6.41 13.26 -2.28
CA ASN A 96 6.78 14.65 -2.03
C ASN A 96 6.68 15.58 -3.25
N ARG A 97 6.19 15.13 -4.42
CA ARG A 97 6.12 15.99 -5.61
C ARG A 97 4.87 16.87 -5.60
N GLN A 98 3.78 16.37 -5.01
CA GLN A 98 2.45 16.97 -5.07
C GLN A 98 1.59 16.53 -3.88
N SER A 99 0.65 17.37 -3.45
CA SER A 99 -0.19 17.12 -2.26
C SER A 99 -1.48 16.32 -2.52
N TYR A 100 -1.65 15.69 -3.69
CA TYR A 100 -2.80 14.80 -3.93
C TYR A 100 -2.48 13.36 -3.55
N THR A 101 -3.54 12.58 -3.39
CA THR A 101 -3.49 11.17 -3.04
C THR A 101 -4.51 10.33 -3.80
N LYS A 102 -4.45 9.01 -3.61
CA LYS A 102 -5.45 8.06 -4.08
C LYS A 102 -6.10 7.33 -2.91
N THR A 103 -7.41 7.44 -2.79
CA THR A 103 -8.20 6.86 -1.68
C THR A 103 -7.93 5.37 -1.49
N ASP A 104 -7.88 4.59 -2.58
CA ASP A 104 -7.57 3.16 -2.52
C ASP A 104 -6.14 2.91 -1.99
N TRP A 105 -5.16 3.68 -2.47
CA TRP A 105 -3.76 3.50 -2.07
C TRP A 105 -3.50 3.93 -0.63
N GLU A 106 -4.24 4.91 -0.11
CA GLU A 106 -4.17 5.27 1.31
C GLU A 106 -4.63 4.14 2.21
N VAL A 107 -5.73 3.46 1.86
CA VAL A 107 -6.18 2.30 2.65
C VAL A 107 -5.16 1.16 2.58
N TRP A 108 -4.50 0.96 1.43
CA TRP A 108 -3.43 -0.03 1.28
C TRP A 108 -2.23 0.33 2.14
N THR A 109 -1.83 1.59 2.14
CA THR A 109 -0.76 2.13 3.00
C THR A 109 -1.11 2.00 4.48
N ALA A 110 -2.33 2.38 4.89
CA ALA A 110 -2.80 2.21 6.26
C ALA A 110 -2.78 0.75 6.69
N THR A 111 -3.11 -0.18 5.79
CA THR A 111 -3.10 -1.63 6.06
C THR A 111 -1.70 -2.18 6.41
N LEU A 112 -0.62 -1.46 6.08
CA LEU A 112 0.74 -1.80 6.51
C LEU A 112 0.96 -1.62 8.01
N ALA A 113 0.14 -0.81 8.69
CA ALA A 113 0.24 -0.60 10.12
C ALA A 113 0.06 -1.89 10.92
N GLU A 114 0.93 -2.09 11.91
CA GLU A 114 0.87 -3.23 12.83
C GLU A 114 -0.15 -3.00 13.95
N THR A 115 -0.28 -1.74 14.40
CA THR A 115 -1.18 -1.38 15.50
C THR A 115 -2.46 -0.74 14.98
N ARG A 116 -3.53 -0.87 15.78
CA ARG A 116 -4.79 -0.19 15.50
C ARG A 116 -4.63 1.33 15.51
N SER A 117 -3.87 1.87 16.45
CA SER A 117 -3.63 3.31 16.55
C SER A 117 -2.91 3.87 15.33
N ASP A 118 -1.92 3.16 14.78
CA ASP A 118 -1.21 3.59 13.57
C ASP A 118 -2.11 3.50 12.33
N PHE A 119 -2.95 2.45 12.26
CA PHE A 119 -3.95 2.32 11.20
C PHE A 119 -4.95 3.48 11.24
N ASP A 120 -5.51 3.78 12.41
CA ASP A 120 -6.47 4.87 12.60
C ASP A 120 -5.84 6.22 12.30
N ALA A 121 -4.60 6.48 12.72
CA ALA A 121 -3.89 7.72 12.40
C ALA A 121 -3.77 7.98 10.88
N LEU A 122 -3.64 6.92 10.07
CA LEU A 122 -3.59 7.03 8.61
C LEU A 122 -4.99 7.07 7.97
N MET A 123 -6.01 6.50 8.63
CA MET A 123 -7.39 6.44 8.13
C MET A 123 -8.25 7.64 8.51
N ASP A 124 -8.01 8.27 9.66
CA ASP A 124 -8.78 9.43 10.14
C ASP A 124 -8.81 10.57 9.11
N PRO A 125 -7.70 10.93 8.43
CA PRO A 125 -7.73 11.92 7.35
C PRO A 125 -8.60 11.49 6.15
N VAL A 126 -8.65 10.19 5.83
CA VAL A 126 -9.52 9.66 4.77
C VAL A 126 -10.99 9.76 5.18
N TYR A 127 -11.31 9.51 6.46
CA TYR A 127 -12.65 9.77 6.99
C TYR A 127 -13.01 11.26 6.94
N ASP A 128 -12.07 12.16 7.27
CA ASP A 128 -12.27 13.61 7.17
C ASP A 128 -12.54 14.03 5.71
N PHE A 129 -11.80 13.45 4.75
CA PHE A 129 -12.02 13.66 3.32
C PHE A 129 -13.44 13.29 2.89
N VAL A 130 -13.88 12.06 3.19
CA VAL A 130 -15.20 11.56 2.78
C VAL A 130 -16.32 12.40 3.40
N SER A 131 -16.11 12.94 4.60
CA SER A 131 -17.08 13.76 5.31
C SER A 131 -17.17 15.20 4.79
N HIS A 132 -16.10 15.73 4.19
CA HIS A 132 -15.98 17.15 3.83
C HIS A 132 -15.79 17.43 2.34
N THR A 133 -15.64 16.40 1.50
CA THR A 133 -15.42 16.60 0.07
C THR A 133 -16.57 17.41 -0.55
N PRO A 134 -16.28 18.54 -1.25
CA PRO A 134 -17.33 19.42 -1.76
C PRO A 134 -17.99 18.86 -3.04
N GLN A 135 -17.39 17.86 -3.67
CA GLN A 135 -17.89 17.30 -4.92
C GLN A 135 -19.05 16.32 -4.67
N ARG A 136 -20.17 16.57 -5.32
CA ARG A 136 -21.35 15.68 -5.33
C ARG A 136 -21.24 14.61 -6.42
N VAL A 137 -20.20 13.78 -6.33
CA VAL A 137 -19.93 12.68 -7.27
C VAL A 137 -19.69 11.38 -6.49
N PRO A 138 -19.75 10.19 -7.14
CA PRO A 138 -19.33 8.95 -6.49
C PRO A 138 -17.92 9.09 -5.94
N LEU A 139 -17.63 8.42 -4.81
CA LEU A 139 -16.35 8.51 -4.10
C LEU A 139 -15.17 8.49 -5.08
N THR A 140 -14.50 9.63 -5.19
CA THR A 140 -13.34 9.77 -6.07
C THR A 140 -12.16 9.03 -5.46
N ASP A 141 -11.30 8.52 -6.32
CA ASP A 141 -10.05 7.90 -5.95
C ASP A 141 -8.86 8.81 -6.25
N TRP A 142 -9.05 10.10 -6.53
CA TRP A 142 -7.94 11.03 -6.73
C TRP A 142 -8.29 12.46 -6.34
N TYR A 143 -7.73 12.90 -5.21
CA TYR A 143 -8.11 14.15 -4.56
C TYR A 143 -6.93 14.84 -3.88
N TRP A 144 -7.09 16.13 -3.57
CA TRP A 144 -6.10 16.94 -2.86
C TRP A 144 -6.23 16.76 -1.35
N THR A 145 -5.13 16.36 -0.69
CA THR A 145 -5.12 16.05 0.75
C THR A 145 -5.21 17.29 1.65
N GLU A 146 -5.06 18.49 1.08
CA GLU A 146 -5.15 19.76 1.81
C GLU A 146 -6.56 20.36 1.78
N THR A 147 -7.34 20.08 0.73
CA THR A 147 -8.60 20.77 0.46
C THR A 147 -9.81 19.84 0.28
N ALA A 148 -9.62 18.52 0.31
CA ALA A 148 -10.61 17.50 -0.03
C ALA A 148 -11.19 17.61 -1.45
N GLN A 149 -10.66 18.53 -2.27
CA GLN A 149 -11.14 18.73 -3.62
C GLN A 149 -10.70 17.57 -4.51
N ARG A 150 -11.65 17.02 -5.26
CA ARG A 150 -11.34 16.10 -6.34
C ARG A 150 -10.32 16.71 -7.31
N ARG A 151 -9.24 15.98 -7.55
CA ARG A 151 -8.28 16.29 -8.61
C ARG A 151 -8.77 15.74 -9.95
N GLY A 152 -9.24 14.50 -9.96
CA GLY A 152 -9.85 13.86 -11.13
C GLY A 152 -10.39 12.48 -10.79
N PHE A 153 -10.80 11.72 -11.81
CA PHE A 153 -11.33 10.36 -11.69
C PHE A 153 -12.57 10.19 -10.78
N GLN A 154 -13.54 9.40 -11.24
CA GLN A 154 -14.75 9.05 -10.50
C GLN A 154 -15.30 7.75 -11.05
N ALA A 155 -16.10 7.05 -10.25
CA ALA A 155 -16.80 5.83 -10.66
C ALA A 155 -15.88 4.74 -11.27
N ARG A 156 -14.64 4.63 -10.77
CA ARG A 156 -13.71 3.58 -11.18
C ARG A 156 -13.80 2.40 -10.21
N PRO A 157 -13.79 1.15 -10.72
CA PRO A 157 -13.90 -0.04 -9.87
C PRO A 157 -12.71 -0.20 -8.91
N VAL A 158 -11.58 0.46 -9.19
CA VAL A 158 -10.41 0.46 -8.32
C VAL A 158 -10.72 0.99 -6.91
N ILE A 159 -11.79 1.77 -6.72
CA ILE A 159 -12.23 2.20 -5.38
C ILE A 159 -12.56 1.01 -4.48
N GLY A 160 -12.89 -0.17 -5.03
CA GLY A 160 -13.02 -1.41 -4.25
C GLY A 160 -11.76 -1.79 -3.47
N GLY A 161 -10.60 -1.21 -3.80
CA GLY A 161 -9.36 -1.34 -3.04
C GLY A 161 -9.48 -0.93 -1.57
N VAL A 162 -10.51 -0.16 -1.18
CA VAL A 162 -10.78 0.17 0.23
C VAL A 162 -11.12 -1.06 1.09
N PHE A 163 -11.51 -2.18 0.50
CA PHE A 163 -11.78 -3.42 1.22
C PHE A 163 -10.52 -4.23 1.55
N ILE A 164 -9.33 -3.80 1.14
CA ILE A 164 -8.10 -4.60 1.28
C ILE A 164 -7.76 -4.97 2.74
N LYS A 165 -8.14 -4.13 3.72
CA LYS A 165 -7.88 -4.40 5.13
C LYS A 165 -8.54 -5.69 5.58
N MET A 166 -9.71 -6.02 5.03
CA MET A 166 -10.40 -7.29 5.28
C MET A 166 -9.62 -8.49 4.76
N LEU A 167 -8.91 -8.35 3.63
CA LEU A 167 -8.06 -9.42 3.08
C LEU A 167 -6.78 -9.63 3.91
N ALA A 168 -6.33 -8.58 4.61
CA ALA A 168 -5.15 -8.63 5.48
C ALA A 168 -5.46 -9.14 6.90
N ASP A 169 -6.73 -9.43 7.20
CA ASP A 169 -7.22 -9.98 8.46
C ASP A 169 -7.71 -11.43 8.23
N PRO A 170 -6.89 -12.45 8.54
CA PRO A 170 -7.24 -13.84 8.30
C PRO A 170 -8.50 -14.30 9.03
N ASP A 171 -8.77 -13.79 10.24
CA ASP A 171 -9.92 -14.18 11.06
C ASP A 171 -11.21 -13.61 10.46
N LEU A 172 -11.16 -12.34 10.07
CA LEU A 172 -12.29 -11.70 9.39
C LEU A 172 -12.54 -12.32 8.01
N TRP A 173 -11.48 -12.61 7.25
CA TRP A 173 -11.59 -13.31 5.98
C TRP A 173 -12.20 -14.71 6.15
N ALA A 174 -11.73 -15.50 7.12
CA ALA A 174 -12.25 -16.84 7.39
C ALA A 174 -13.75 -16.80 7.74
N LYS A 175 -14.16 -15.85 8.59
CA LYS A 175 -15.57 -15.65 8.97
C LYS A 175 -16.47 -15.45 7.74
N TRP A 176 -16.10 -14.55 6.84
CA TRP A 176 -16.99 -14.16 5.74
C TRP A 176 -16.87 -15.05 4.50
N SER A 177 -15.71 -15.65 4.23
CA SER A 177 -15.52 -16.57 3.10
C SER A 177 -16.29 -17.89 3.27
N GLN A 178 -16.60 -18.29 4.51
CA GLN A 178 -17.37 -19.48 4.82
C GLN A 178 -18.88 -19.23 4.89
N SER A 179 -19.30 -17.98 5.12
CA SER A 179 -20.71 -17.60 5.31
C SER A 179 -21.52 -17.48 4.01
N GLY A 180 -20.87 -17.61 2.84
CA GLY A 180 -21.49 -17.53 1.52
C GLY A 180 -21.73 -18.88 0.83
N ARG A 181 -21.67 -19.99 1.56
CA ARG A 181 -22.02 -21.34 1.07
C ARG A 181 -23.29 -21.84 1.72
#